data_AF-A0A5J9TGL2-F1
#
_entry.id   AF-A0A5J9TGL2-F1
#
_cell.length_a   1.000
_cell.length_b   1.000
_cell.length_c   1.000
_cell.angle_alpha   90.00
_cell.angle_beta   90.00
_cell.angle_gamma   90.00
#
_symmetry.space_group_name_H-M   'P 1'
#
loop_
_entity.id
_entity.type
_entity.pdbx_description
1 polymer ?
#
loop_
_entity_poly.entity_id
_entity_poly.type
_entity_poly.pdbx_seq_one_letter_code
_entity_poly.pdbx_strand_id
1 'polypeptide(L)'
;AQTTWLPGKRMVTRKKPTMASCLEYWEASVRRPHKVLFLRYEEMLLDPKSNLKKLAKFIGCEFSQEEDEKRVADSIVELCMQPGQA
;
A
#
# COMPACT_ATOMS: atom_id res chain seq x y z
N ALA A 1 -13.05 22.27 -10.32
CA ALA A 1 -12.54 21.06 -11.02
C ALA A 1 -13.21 21.05 -12.38
N GLN A 2 -12.44 21.15 -13.47
CA GLN A 2 -13.01 21.04 -14.81
C GLN A 2 -13.27 19.57 -15.11
N THR A 3 -14.54 19.22 -15.24
CA THR A 3 -14.96 17.86 -15.56
C THR A 3 -15.22 17.81 -17.07
N THR A 4 -14.25 17.34 -17.84
CA THR A 4 -14.47 17.08 -19.27
C THR A 4 -15.12 15.71 -19.41
N TRP A 5 -16.35 15.69 -19.94
CA TRP A 5 -17.07 14.46 -20.26
C TRP A 5 -16.49 13.85 -21.54
N LEU A 6 -16.03 12.59 -21.45
CA LEU A 6 -15.66 11.78 -22.60
C LEU A 6 -16.57 10.53 -22.62
N PRO A 7 -17.42 10.35 -23.65
CA PRO A 7 -18.29 9.19 -23.77
C PRO A 7 -17.50 7.87 -23.68
N GLY A 8 -17.98 6.92 -22.87
CA GLY A 8 -17.35 5.60 -22.71
C GLY A 8 -16.15 5.53 -21.76
N LYS A 9 -15.70 6.64 -21.16
CA LYS A 9 -14.66 6.61 -20.11
C LYS A 9 -15.29 6.59 -18.73
N ARG A 10 -14.81 5.69 -17.86
CA ARG A 10 -15.15 5.69 -16.43
C ARG A 10 -14.73 7.03 -15.83
N MET A 11 -15.66 7.74 -15.21
CA MET A 11 -15.36 9.01 -14.54
C MET A 11 -14.43 8.72 -13.35
N VAL A 12 -13.15 9.10 -13.49
CA VAL A 12 -12.17 9.02 -12.40
C VAL A 12 -11.91 10.44 -11.92
N THR A 13 -12.45 10.80 -10.77
CA THR A 13 -12.13 12.07 -10.11
C THR A 13 -10.81 11.91 -9.37
N ARG A 14 -9.80 12.74 -9.68
CA ARG A 14 -8.60 12.81 -8.83
C ARG A 14 -8.99 13.42 -7.47
N LYS A 15 -9.09 12.59 -6.43
CA LYS A 15 -9.26 13.07 -5.05
C LYS A 15 -7.91 13.63 -4.60
N LYS A 16 -7.89 14.87 -4.10
CA LYS A 16 -6.68 15.44 -3.50
C LYS A 16 -6.42 14.77 -2.15
N PRO A 17 -5.16 14.47 -1.79
CA PRO A 17 -4.83 14.03 -0.45
C PRO A 17 -5.06 15.20 0.51
N THR A 18 -6.06 15.07 1.38
CA THR A 18 -6.35 16.01 2.47
C THR A 18 -6.19 15.29 3.81
N MET A 19 -5.91 16.05 4.88
CA MET A 19 -5.86 15.48 6.23
C MET A 19 -7.17 14.77 6.61
N ALA A 20 -8.32 15.34 6.22
CA ALA A 20 -9.63 14.71 6.40
C ALA A 20 -9.70 13.33 5.71
N SER A 21 -9.20 13.22 4.47
CA SER A 21 -9.17 11.93 3.78
C SER A 21 -8.24 10.91 4.44
N CYS A 22 -7.08 11.32 4.97
CA CYS A 22 -6.20 10.42 5.70
C CYS A 22 -6.84 9.93 7.01
N LEU A 23 -7.52 10.83 7.73
CA LEU A 23 -8.22 10.51 8.97
C LEU A 23 -9.36 9.51 8.75
N GLU A 24 -10.16 9.69 7.70
CA GLU A 24 -11.24 8.76 7.31
C GLU A 24 -10.70 7.31 7.13
N TYR A 25 -9.56 7.16 6.44
CA TYR A 25 -8.94 5.86 6.21
C TYR A 25 -8.28 5.29 7.47
N TRP A 26 -7.67 6.13 8.28
CA TRP A 26 -7.10 5.71 9.56
C TRP A 26 -8.20 5.18 10.49
N GLU A 27 -9.31 5.91 10.67
CA GLU A 27 -10.46 5.43 11.43
C GLU A 27 -11.03 4.13 10.85
N ALA A 28 -11.10 4.02 9.52
CA ALA A 28 -11.57 2.79 8.87
C ALA A 28 -10.65 1.59 9.16
N SER A 29 -9.33 1.80 9.24
CA SER A 29 -8.38 0.75 9.63
C SER A 29 -8.56 0.30 11.08
N VAL A 30 -8.88 1.23 11.99
CA VAL A 30 -9.17 0.91 13.40
C VAL A 30 -10.49 0.14 13.51
N ARG A 31 -11.53 0.56 12.80
CA ARG A 31 -12.85 -0.11 12.81
C ARG A 31 -12.81 -1.49 12.14
N ARG A 32 -11.99 -1.68 11.10
CA ARG A 32 -11.97 -2.90 10.26
C ARG A 32 -10.54 -3.30 9.89
N PRO A 33 -9.76 -3.81 10.87
CA PRO A 33 -8.34 -4.10 10.66
C PRO A 33 -8.07 -5.24 9.67
N HIS A 34 -9.09 -6.05 9.34
CA HIS A 34 -9.02 -7.12 8.34
C HIS A 34 -9.43 -6.67 6.92
N LYS A 35 -9.93 -5.43 6.76
CA LYS A 35 -10.35 -4.88 5.44
C LYS A 35 -9.57 -3.65 5.02
N VAL A 36 -9.01 -2.91 5.97
CA VAL A 36 -8.24 -1.70 5.68
C VAL A 36 -6.93 -1.73 6.45
N LEU A 37 -5.82 -1.71 5.71
CA LEU A 37 -4.48 -1.55 6.25
C LEU A 37 -4.04 -0.09 6.08
N PHE A 38 -3.65 0.55 7.17
CA PHE A 38 -3.06 1.88 7.15
C PHE A 38 -1.55 1.79 7.36
N LEU A 39 -0.79 2.38 6.45
CA LEU A 39 0.67 2.45 6.48
C LEU A 39 1.11 3.91 6.39
N ARG A 40 2.14 4.27 7.15
CA ARG A 40 2.80 5.58 7.04
C ARG A 40 4.02 5.45 6.16
N TYR A 41 4.23 6.44 5.30
CA TYR A 41 5.31 6.40 4.32
C TYR A 41 6.68 6.40 5.01
N GLU A 42 6.84 7.19 6.07
CA GLU A 42 8.08 7.29 6.83
C GLU A 42 8.45 5.96 7.49
N GLU A 43 7.47 5.23 8.04
CA GLU A 43 7.70 3.90 8.63
C GLU A 43 8.09 2.88 7.57
N MET A 44 7.50 2.97 6.38
CA MET A 44 7.82 2.08 5.26
C MET A 44 9.24 2.31 4.73
N LEU A 45 9.73 3.55 4.79
CA LEU A 45 11.12 3.86 4.43
C LEU A 45 12.12 3.39 5.50
N LEU A 46 11.75 3.48 6.78
CA LEU A 46 12.62 3.06 7.89
C LEU A 46 12.80 1.54 7.97
N ASP A 47 11.70 0.80 7.79
CA ASP A 47 11.73 -0.67 7.80
C ASP A 47 10.77 -1.26 6.74
N PRO A 48 11.19 -1.29 5.47
CA PRO A 48 10.35 -1.79 4.39
C PRO A 48 10.05 -3.28 4.51
N LYS A 49 10.99 -4.07 5.05
CA LYS A 49 10.82 -5.52 5.16
C LYS A 49 9.72 -5.87 6.15
N SER A 50 9.69 -5.25 7.33
CA SER A 50 8.64 -5.51 8.32
C SER A 50 7.28 -5.02 7.84
N ASN A 51 7.23 -3.86 7.17
CA ASN A 51 5.99 -3.36 6.58
C ASN A 51 5.49 -4.25 5.43
N LEU A 52 6.39 -4.81 4.63
CA LEU A 52 6.05 -5.78 3.59
C LEU A 52 5.50 -7.08 4.19
N LYS A 53 6.12 -7.62 5.24
CA LYS A 53 5.60 -8.80 5.96
C LYS A 53 4.20 -8.53 6.54
N LYS A 54 3.96 -7.34 7.08
CA LYS A 54 2.63 -6.92 7.57
C LYS A 54 1.60 -6.84 6.44
N LEU A 55 1.99 -6.30 5.28
CA LEU A 55 1.14 -6.24 4.09
C LEU A 55 0.82 -7.66 3.56
N ALA A 56 1.83 -8.50 3.44
CA ALA A 56 1.73 -9.89 3.00
C ALA A 56 0.75 -10.68 3.88
N LYS A 57 0.86 -10.52 5.20
CA LYS A 57 -0.10 -11.05 6.17
C LYS A 57 -1.52 -10.53 5.96
N PHE A 58 -1.67 -9.23 5.75
CA PHE A 58 -2.98 -8.60 5.57
C PHE A 58 -3.71 -9.08 4.29
N ILE A 59 -2.97 -9.36 3.21
CA ILE A 59 -3.55 -9.89 1.97
C ILE A 59 -3.72 -11.43 1.99
N GLY A 60 -3.29 -12.10 3.06
CA GLY A 60 -3.36 -13.57 3.19
C GLY A 60 -2.25 -14.32 2.45
N CYS A 61 -1.17 -13.64 2.06
CA CYS A 61 0.02 -14.21 1.43
C CYS A 61 1.21 -14.14 2.40
N GLU A 62 1.08 -14.73 3.59
CA GLU A 62 2.18 -14.78 4.55
C GLU A 62 3.40 -15.50 3.95
N PHE A 63 4.60 -14.96 4.19
CA PHE A 63 5.84 -15.61 3.76
C PHE A 63 6.04 -16.92 4.52
N SER A 64 6.29 -17.99 3.79
CA SER A 64 6.70 -19.28 4.35
C SER A 64 8.14 -19.23 4.87
N GLN A 65 8.50 -20.23 5.70
CA GLN A 65 9.88 -20.35 6.21
C GLN A 65 10.89 -20.49 5.06
N GLU A 66 10.56 -21.27 4.01
CA GLU A 66 11.42 -21.45 2.84
C GLU A 66 11.66 -20.13 2.09
N GLU A 67 10.64 -19.28 1.97
CA GLU A 67 10.76 -17.96 1.33
C GLU A 67 11.57 -16.96 2.18
N ASP A 68 11.48 -17.05 3.51
CA ASP A 68 12.30 -16.22 4.40
C ASP A 68 13.78 -16.64 4.35
N GLU A 69 14.07 -17.95 4.28
CA GLU A 69 15.41 -18.50 4.06
C GLU A 69 15.98 -18.07 2.70
N LYS A 70 15.15 -18.06 1.65
CA LYS A 70 15.50 -17.54 0.32
C LYS A 70 15.54 -16.01 0.25
N ARG A 71 15.24 -15.32 1.35
CA ARG A 71 15.24 -13.85 1.45
C ARG A 71 14.34 -13.16 0.41
N VAL A 72 13.23 -13.79 0.03
CA VAL A 72 12.32 -13.29 -1.01
C VAL A 72 11.80 -11.87 -0.68
N ALA A 73 11.54 -11.59 0.60
CA ALA A 73 11.14 -10.26 1.05
C ALA A 73 12.19 -9.18 0.74
N ASP A 74 13.48 -9.50 0.82
CA ASP A 74 14.56 -8.55 0.51
C ASP A 74 14.59 -8.26 -1.00
N SER A 75 14.44 -9.28 -1.84
CA SER A 75 14.37 -9.11 -3.30
C SER A 75 13.18 -8.25 -3.73
N ILE A 76 12.01 -8.40 -3.09
CA ILE A 76 10.84 -7.56 -3.38
C ILE A 76 11.11 -6.09 -3.00
N VAL A 77 11.70 -5.86 -1.82
CA VAL A 77 12.05 -4.51 -1.37
C VAL A 77 13.03 -3.86 -2.34
N GLU A 78 14.06 -4.59 -2.76
CA GLU A 78 15.01 -4.12 -3.77
C GLU A 78 14.29 -3.73 -5.06
N LEU A 79 13.48 -4.62 -5.64
CA LEU A 79 12.74 -4.36 -6.88
C LEU A 79 11.83 -3.13 -6.79
N CYS A 80 11.08 -2.98 -5.69
CA CYS A 80 10.10 -1.90 -5.55
C CYS A 80 10.72 -0.55 -5.15
N MET A 81 11.93 -0.53 -4.59
CA MET A 81 12.62 0.70 -4.20
C MET A 81 13.58 1.22 -5.26
N GLN A 82 13.89 0.44 -6.30
CA GLN A 82 14.77 0.90 -7.38
C GLN A 82 14.09 2.04 -8.18
N PRO A 83 14.73 3.21 -8.32
CA PRO A 83 14.22 4.27 -9.17
C PRO A 83 14.46 3.90 -10.64
N GLY A 84 13.40 3.52 -11.37
CA GLY A 84 13.49 3.39 -12.84
C GLY A 84 12.72 2.25 -13.52
N GLN A 85 11.92 1.46 -12.81
CA GLN A 85 11.00 0.50 -13.44
C GLN A 85 9.57 0.69 -12.91
N ALA A 86 8.93 1.77 -13.37
CA ALA A 86 7.48 1.98 -13.31
C ALA A 86 7.04 2.86 -14.49
#